data_AF-A0AA96M6Z5-F1
#
_entry.id   AF-A0AA96M6Z5-F1
#
_cell.length_a   1.000
_cell.length_b   1.000
_cell.length_c   1.000
_cell.angle_alpha   90.00
_cell.angle_beta   90.00
_cell.angle_gamma   90.00
#
_symmetry.space_group_name_H-M   'P 1'
#
loop_
_entity.id
_entity.type
_entity.pdbx_description
1 polymer ?
#
loop_
_entity_poly.entity_id
_entity_poly.type
_entity_poly.pdbx_seq_one_letter_code
_entity_poly.pdbx_strand_id
1 'polypeptide(L)'
;MVQKAVTSLIRTLTTLSARDEWSSDPVVQKLQGMIQQSRLVSIDGLAAQVKLKEIYEARELIGKSQIAYEVYKAFGNQAQMEAAHQQAEEARQKLKAMGVSEIQYQSGKDLSGYYKQTAIKACDYDPTITDRSVPLLEKEEYALLLRMAMEPGGSEGDRAAEEDVLVHLTGRGAGPAV
;
A
#
# COMPACT_ATOMS: atom_id res chain seq x y z
N MET A 1 1.62 -25.40 -20.89
CA MET A 1 1.61 -24.78 -19.54
C MET A 1 1.19 -23.31 -19.56
N VAL A 2 1.55 -22.52 -20.59
CA VAL A 2 1.16 -21.10 -20.74
C VAL A 2 -0.37 -20.88 -20.76
N GLN A 3 -1.12 -21.71 -21.49
CA GLN A 3 -2.59 -21.60 -21.60
C GLN A 3 -3.29 -21.61 -20.22
N LYS A 4 -2.84 -22.49 -19.31
CA LYS A 4 -3.48 -22.71 -18.00
C LYS A 4 -3.22 -21.54 -17.05
N ALA A 5 -2.03 -20.93 -17.12
CA ALA A 5 -1.67 -19.73 -16.38
C ALA A 5 -2.44 -18.49 -16.90
N VAL A 6 -2.63 -18.39 -18.21
CA VAL A 6 -3.43 -17.32 -18.83
C VAL A 6 -4.92 -17.48 -18.46
N THR A 7 -5.47 -18.69 -18.49
CA THR A 7 -6.86 -18.94 -18.05
C THR A 7 -7.06 -18.68 -16.55
N SER A 8 -6.08 -19.00 -15.70
CA SER A 8 -6.18 -18.68 -14.27
C SER A 8 -6.16 -17.16 -14.04
N LEU A 9 -5.27 -16.43 -14.71
CA LEU A 9 -5.22 -14.96 -14.64
C LEU A 9 -6.53 -14.30 -15.12
N ILE A 10 -7.10 -14.80 -16.23
CA ILE A 10 -8.40 -14.34 -16.73
C ILE A 10 -9.49 -14.57 -15.68
N ARG A 11 -9.52 -15.74 -15.02
CA ARG A 11 -10.52 -16.05 -13.99
C ARG A 11 -10.36 -15.16 -12.75
N THR A 12 -9.15 -14.94 -12.25
CA THR A 12 -8.92 -14.06 -11.08
C THR A 12 -9.28 -12.61 -11.39
N LEU A 13 -8.89 -12.09 -12.56
CA LEU A 13 -9.25 -10.73 -12.99
C LEU A 13 -10.76 -10.58 -13.14
N THR A 14 -11.46 -11.56 -13.72
CA THR A 14 -12.92 -11.53 -13.91
C THR A 14 -13.67 -11.55 -12.57
N THR A 15 -13.17 -12.29 -11.56
CA THR A 15 -13.79 -12.31 -10.21
C THR A 15 -13.54 -11.05 -9.40
N LEU A 16 -12.42 -10.36 -9.60
CA LEU A 16 -12.10 -9.10 -8.91
C LEU A 16 -12.84 -7.88 -9.50
N SER A 17 -13.18 -7.92 -10.80
CA SER A 17 -13.76 -6.78 -11.52
C SER A 17 -15.29 -6.65 -11.41
N ALA A 18 -16.02 -7.71 -11.04
CA ALA A 18 -17.48 -7.76 -11.18
C ALA A 18 -18.30 -7.23 -9.98
N ARG A 19 -17.67 -6.84 -8.86
CA ARG A 19 -18.37 -6.42 -7.62
C ARG A 19 -17.74 -5.24 -6.88
N ASP A 20 -17.03 -4.38 -7.61
CA ASP A 20 -16.34 -3.25 -7.03
C ASP A 20 -17.00 -1.93 -7.49
N GLU A 21 -17.00 -0.88 -6.66
CA GLU A 21 -17.57 0.44 -6.97
C GLU A 21 -17.05 0.98 -8.32
N TRP A 22 -15.78 0.69 -8.62
CA TRP A 22 -15.11 1.13 -9.86
C TRP A 22 -15.60 0.42 -11.11
N SER A 23 -16.34 -0.69 -10.98
CA SER A 23 -16.98 -1.37 -12.13
C SER A 23 -18.07 -0.52 -12.80
N SER A 24 -18.50 0.57 -12.16
CA SER A 24 -19.42 1.55 -12.76
C SER A 24 -18.69 2.68 -13.50
N ASP A 25 -17.36 2.76 -13.43
CA ASP A 25 -16.59 3.76 -14.16
C ASP A 25 -16.63 3.47 -15.68
N PRO A 26 -16.92 4.47 -16.54
CA PRO A 26 -17.05 4.26 -17.98
C PRO A 26 -15.81 3.66 -18.66
N VAL A 27 -14.60 4.02 -18.21
CA VAL A 27 -13.35 3.47 -18.76
C VAL A 27 -13.22 2.01 -18.34
N VAL A 28 -13.48 1.70 -17.07
CA VAL A 28 -13.44 0.33 -16.55
C VAL A 28 -14.44 -0.56 -17.29
N GLN A 29 -15.69 -0.12 -17.47
CA GLN A 29 -16.72 -0.85 -18.20
C GLN A 29 -16.31 -1.12 -19.65
N LYS A 30 -15.76 -0.11 -20.33
CA LYS A 30 -15.29 -0.25 -21.72
C LYS A 30 -14.17 -1.29 -21.81
N LEU A 31 -13.20 -1.26 -20.90
CA LEU A 31 -12.11 -2.23 -20.87
C LEU A 31 -12.63 -3.64 -20.59
N GLN A 32 -13.54 -3.80 -19.63
CA GLN A 32 -14.20 -5.09 -19.35
C GLN A 32 -14.96 -5.61 -20.57
N GLY A 33 -15.71 -4.75 -21.27
CA GLY A 33 -16.41 -5.11 -22.50
C GLY A 33 -15.46 -5.58 -23.60
N MET A 34 -14.33 -4.88 -23.82
CA MET A 34 -13.29 -5.28 -24.77
C MET A 34 -12.72 -6.66 -24.44
N ILE A 35 -12.51 -6.96 -23.15
CA ILE A 35 -12.01 -8.26 -22.69
C ILE A 35 -13.03 -9.37 -22.95
N GLN A 36 -14.31 -9.12 -22.66
CA GLN A 36 -15.40 -10.10 -22.85
C GLN A 36 -15.69 -10.39 -24.32
N GLN A 37 -15.62 -9.37 -25.19
CA GLN A 37 -15.88 -9.50 -26.63
C GLN A 37 -14.70 -10.11 -27.39
N SER A 38 -13.49 -10.05 -26.82
CA SER A 38 -12.30 -10.62 -27.43
C SER A 38 -12.34 -12.14 -27.36
N ARG A 39 -12.62 -12.80 -28.49
CA ARG A 39 -12.42 -14.25 -28.63
C ARG A 39 -10.94 -14.56 -28.41
N LEU A 40 -10.63 -15.29 -27.34
CA LEU A 40 -9.34 -15.91 -26.99
C LEU A 40 -8.10 -15.27 -27.66
N VAL A 41 -7.45 -14.35 -26.94
CA VAL A 41 -6.12 -13.77 -27.25
C VAL A 41 -6.09 -12.85 -28.48
N SER A 42 -6.90 -11.79 -28.47
CA SER A 42 -6.69 -10.62 -29.36
C SER A 42 -5.68 -9.65 -28.73
N ILE A 43 -4.97 -8.88 -29.57
CA ILE A 43 -4.07 -7.81 -29.12
C ILE A 43 -4.86 -6.76 -28.33
N ASP A 44 -6.05 -6.39 -28.80
CA ASP A 44 -6.92 -5.41 -28.12
C ASP A 44 -7.40 -5.90 -26.76
N GLY A 45 -7.75 -7.18 -26.64
CA GLY A 45 -8.14 -7.80 -25.37
C GLY A 45 -6.98 -7.89 -24.38
N LEU A 46 -5.76 -8.12 -24.86
CA LEU A 46 -4.55 -8.08 -24.03
C LEU A 46 -4.23 -6.66 -23.57
N ALA A 47 -4.29 -5.68 -24.48
CA ALA A 47 -4.08 -4.27 -24.14
C ALA A 47 -5.12 -3.77 -23.13
N ALA A 48 -6.38 -4.20 -23.27
CA ALA A 48 -7.43 -3.89 -22.32
C ALA A 48 -7.17 -4.52 -20.94
N GLN A 49 -6.68 -5.76 -20.88
CA GLN A 49 -6.27 -6.41 -19.63
C GLN A 49 -5.11 -5.67 -18.95
N VAL A 50 -4.10 -5.25 -19.71
CA VAL A 50 -2.96 -4.49 -19.17
C VAL A 50 -3.44 -3.17 -18.58
N LYS A 51 -4.24 -2.39 -19.32
CA LYS A 51 -4.79 -1.12 -18.81
C LYS A 51 -5.67 -1.31 -17.57
N LEU A 52 -6.52 -2.32 -17.57
CA LEU A 52 -7.38 -2.61 -16.42
C LEU A 52 -6.56 -2.99 -15.19
N LYS A 53 -5.49 -3.77 -15.38
CA LYS A 53 -4.53 -4.09 -14.33
C LYS A 53 -3.84 -2.83 -13.81
N GLU A 54 -3.34 -1.96 -14.69
CA GLU A 54 -2.67 -0.70 -14.30
C GLU A 54 -3.59 0.24 -13.50
N ILE A 55 -4.89 0.28 -13.83
CA ILE A 55 -5.90 1.04 -13.07
C ILE A 55 -6.00 0.49 -11.64
N TYR A 56 -6.13 -0.82 -11.48
CA TYR A 56 -6.27 -1.43 -10.16
C TYR A 56 -4.98 -1.37 -9.34
N GLU A 57 -3.82 -1.50 -9.97
CA GLU A 57 -2.53 -1.30 -9.31
C GLU A 57 -2.36 0.15 -8.83
N ALA A 58 -2.76 1.14 -9.63
CA ALA A 58 -2.72 2.53 -9.21
C ALA A 58 -3.66 2.80 -8.03
N ARG A 59 -4.86 2.20 -8.03
CA ARG A 59 -5.78 2.29 -6.90
C ARG A 59 -5.22 1.64 -5.63
N GLU A 60 -4.66 0.44 -5.75
CA GLU A 60 -4.02 -0.26 -4.63
C GLU A 60 -2.84 0.56 -4.09
N LEU A 61 -2.05 1.19 -4.98
CA LEU A 61 -0.95 2.06 -4.59
C LEU A 61 -1.44 3.26 -3.77
N ILE A 62 -2.54 3.91 -4.15
CA ILE A 62 -3.12 5.00 -3.31
C ILE A 62 -3.46 4.46 -1.92
N GLY A 63 -4.12 3.30 -1.83
CA GLY A 63 -4.47 2.69 -0.56
C GLY A 63 -3.25 2.32 0.29
N LYS A 64 -2.23 1.72 -0.33
CA LYS A 64 -0.93 1.41 0.30
C LYS A 64 -0.31 2.68 0.85
N SER A 65 -0.19 3.73 0.05
CA SER A 65 0.43 4.99 0.43
C SER A 65 -0.34 5.73 1.53
N GLN A 66 -1.68 5.67 1.54
CA GLN A 66 -2.50 6.24 2.63
C GLN A 66 -2.25 5.52 3.96
N ILE A 67 -2.13 4.19 3.94
CA ILE A 67 -1.81 3.41 5.14
C ILE A 67 -0.38 3.70 5.60
N ALA A 68 0.58 3.73 4.68
CA ALA A 68 1.98 4.04 4.98
C ALA A 68 2.11 5.42 5.62
N TYR A 69 1.38 6.42 5.11
CA TYR A 69 1.32 7.76 5.69
C TYR A 69 0.92 7.71 7.17
N GLU A 70 -0.15 7.01 7.53
CA GLU A 70 -0.61 6.92 8.93
C GLU A 70 0.36 6.12 9.81
N VAL A 71 1.03 5.09 9.28
CA VAL A 71 2.10 4.40 10.01
C VAL A 71 3.26 5.35 10.28
N TYR A 72 3.82 5.99 9.25
CA TYR A 72 4.94 6.93 9.43
C TYR A 72 4.60 8.09 10.36
N LYS A 73 3.34 8.55 10.33
CA LYS A 73 2.82 9.55 11.26
C LYS A 73 2.81 9.07 12.71
N ALA A 74 2.44 7.82 12.97
CA ALA A 74 2.49 7.25 14.32
C ALA A 74 3.92 7.21 14.89
N PHE A 75 4.94 7.07 14.04
CA PHE A 75 6.35 7.06 14.44
C PHE A 75 7.06 8.41 14.28
N GLY A 76 6.36 9.48 13.87
CA GLY A 76 6.95 10.81 13.69
C GLY A 76 7.93 10.92 12.51
N ASN A 77 7.85 10.04 11.51
CA ASN A 77 8.73 10.02 10.35
C ASN A 77 8.22 10.94 9.23
N GLN A 78 8.41 12.24 9.40
CA GLN A 78 7.89 13.28 8.50
C GLN A 78 8.34 13.10 7.04
N ALA A 79 9.61 12.75 6.81
CA ALA A 79 10.14 12.57 5.46
C ALA A 79 9.40 11.44 4.70
N GLN A 80 9.13 10.33 5.39
CA GLN A 80 8.41 9.20 4.79
C GLN A 80 6.90 9.45 4.70
N MET A 81 6.32 10.24 5.61
CA MET A 81 4.94 10.72 5.45
C MET A 81 4.78 11.53 4.15
N GLU A 82 5.65 12.51 3.91
CA GLU A 82 5.59 13.32 2.69
C GLU A 82 5.80 12.49 1.42
N ALA A 83 6.75 11.55 1.46
CA ALA A 83 6.97 10.62 0.35
C ALA A 83 5.74 9.74 0.07
N ALA A 84 5.10 9.18 1.11
CA ALA A 84 3.90 8.39 0.96
C ALA A 84 2.73 9.23 0.40
N HIS A 85 2.55 10.46 0.89
CA HIS A 85 1.55 11.37 0.34
C HIS A 85 1.79 11.64 -1.15
N GLN A 86 3.04 11.93 -1.53
CA GLN A 86 3.42 12.18 -2.92
C GLN A 86 3.17 10.96 -3.82
N GLN A 87 3.47 9.74 -3.36
CA GLN A 87 3.16 8.51 -4.10
C GLN A 87 1.65 8.34 -4.37
N ALA A 88 0.81 8.68 -3.38
CA ALA A 88 -0.63 8.64 -3.55
C ALA A 88 -1.09 9.66 -4.62
N GLU A 89 -0.52 10.87 -4.64
CA GLU A 89 -0.84 11.87 -5.66
C GLU A 89 -0.35 11.47 -7.06
N GLU A 90 0.83 10.86 -7.19
CA GLU A 90 1.32 10.33 -8.47
C GLU A 90 0.42 9.23 -9.03
N ALA A 91 -0.06 8.33 -8.16
CA ALA A 91 -1.01 7.31 -8.55
C ALA A 91 -2.36 7.90 -8.99
N ARG A 92 -2.83 8.98 -8.35
CA ARG A 92 -4.01 9.74 -8.82
C ARG A 92 -3.79 10.38 -10.18
N GLN A 93 -2.62 10.97 -10.43
CA GLN A 93 -2.29 11.52 -11.75
C GLN A 93 -2.25 10.42 -12.82
N LYS A 94 -1.76 9.23 -12.49
CA LYS A 94 -1.78 8.06 -13.40
C LYS A 94 -3.21 7.68 -13.77
N LEU A 95 -4.13 7.61 -12.79
CA LEU A 95 -5.54 7.31 -13.02
C LEU A 95 -6.22 8.39 -13.90
N LYS A 96 -5.91 9.66 -13.65
CA LYS A 96 -6.37 10.78 -14.46
C LYS A 96 -5.91 10.67 -15.91
N ALA A 97 -4.63 10.34 -16.14
CA ALA A 97 -4.09 10.13 -17.48
C ALA A 97 -4.75 8.95 -18.22
N MET A 98 -5.22 7.94 -17.49
CA MET A 98 -5.98 6.81 -18.05
C MET A 98 -7.46 7.12 -18.29
N GLY A 99 -7.94 8.31 -17.91
CA GLY A 99 -9.31 8.77 -18.11
C GLY A 99 -10.32 8.24 -17.10
N VAL A 100 -9.85 7.67 -15.98
CA VAL A 100 -10.73 7.26 -14.88
C VAL A 100 -11.40 8.51 -14.29
N SER A 101 -12.67 8.40 -13.93
CA SER A 101 -13.42 9.51 -13.34
C SER A 101 -12.85 9.93 -11.99
N GLU A 102 -12.64 11.23 -11.80
CA GLU A 102 -12.04 11.78 -10.58
C GLU A 102 -12.83 11.42 -9.31
N ILE A 103 -14.15 11.23 -9.40
CA ILE A 103 -14.99 10.77 -8.26
C ILE A 103 -14.49 9.45 -7.63
N GLN A 104 -13.75 8.64 -8.41
CA GLN A 104 -13.21 7.38 -7.95
C GLN A 104 -11.95 7.54 -7.09
N TYR A 105 -11.17 8.62 -7.28
CA TYR A 105 -9.85 8.80 -6.66
C TYR A 105 -9.55 10.23 -6.18
N GLN A 106 -10.56 11.10 -6.11
CA GLN A 106 -10.40 12.49 -5.70
C GLN A 106 -9.54 12.64 -4.44
N SER A 107 -8.83 13.76 -4.33
CA SER A 107 -8.03 14.04 -3.14
C SER A 107 -8.88 13.93 -1.86
N GLY A 108 -8.33 13.31 -0.83
CA GLY A 108 -9.03 13.03 0.43
C GLY A 108 -9.99 11.83 0.41
N LYS A 109 -10.30 11.20 -0.74
CA LYS A 109 -11.05 9.93 -0.74
C LYS A 109 -10.20 8.83 -0.12
N ASP A 110 -10.77 8.11 0.85
CA ASP A 110 -10.13 6.96 1.46
C ASP A 110 -10.18 5.75 0.51
N LEU A 111 -9.01 5.29 0.10
CA LEU A 111 -8.80 4.09 -0.71
C LEU A 111 -7.98 3.04 0.05
N SER A 112 -7.69 3.24 1.34
CA SER A 112 -6.93 2.32 2.19
C SER A 112 -7.55 0.92 2.20
N GLY A 113 -8.88 0.83 2.15
CA GLY A 113 -9.62 -0.42 2.09
C GLY A 113 -9.32 -1.29 0.86
N TYR A 114 -8.69 -0.76 -0.19
CA TYR A 114 -8.26 -1.53 -1.36
C TYR A 114 -6.91 -2.22 -1.17
N TYR A 115 -6.08 -1.77 -0.23
CA TYR A 115 -4.86 -2.47 0.16
C TYR A 115 -5.20 -3.56 1.18
N LYS A 116 -4.90 -4.82 0.84
CA LYS A 116 -5.39 -5.99 1.60
C LYS A 116 -4.36 -6.59 2.56
N GLN A 117 -3.14 -6.07 2.59
CA GLN A 117 -2.11 -6.57 3.51
C GLN A 117 -2.13 -5.76 4.82
N THR A 118 -1.31 -6.17 5.79
CA THR A 118 -1.23 -5.51 7.09
C THR A 118 -0.60 -4.12 6.97
N ALA A 119 -0.95 -3.20 7.87
CA ALA A 119 -0.50 -1.81 7.81
C ALA A 119 1.03 -1.66 7.69
N ILE A 120 1.80 -2.45 8.45
CA ILE A 120 3.27 -2.44 8.41
C ILE A 120 3.81 -2.79 7.01
N LYS A 121 3.15 -3.68 6.25
CA LYS A 121 3.59 -4.05 4.89
C LYS A 121 3.36 -2.94 3.87
N ALA A 122 2.63 -1.90 4.23
CA ALA A 122 2.47 -0.73 3.38
C ALA A 122 3.73 0.16 3.37
N CYS A 123 4.60 0.03 4.37
CA CYS A 123 5.83 0.80 4.49
C CYS A 123 6.96 0.15 3.70
N ASP A 124 7.66 0.95 2.88
CA ASP A 124 8.87 0.49 2.16
C ASP A 124 10.13 0.66 3.00
N TYR A 125 10.10 1.62 3.94
CA TYR A 125 11.18 1.92 4.87
C TYR A 125 10.74 1.70 6.32
N ASP A 126 11.71 1.43 7.18
CA ASP A 126 11.53 1.28 8.61
C ASP A 126 10.92 2.56 9.21
N PRO A 127 9.71 2.47 9.80
CA PRO A 127 9.03 3.65 10.30
C PRO A 127 9.69 4.23 11.56
N THR A 128 10.49 3.46 12.29
CA THR A 128 11.17 3.89 13.53
C THR A 128 12.43 4.73 13.28
N ILE A 129 12.95 4.74 12.04
CA ILE A 129 14.19 5.42 11.67
C ILE A 129 13.86 6.70 10.90
N THR A 130 14.05 7.85 11.55
CA THR A 130 13.63 9.16 11.03
C THR A 130 14.76 9.98 10.39
N ASP A 131 16.02 9.62 10.63
CA ASP A 131 17.20 10.34 10.16
C ASP A 131 17.72 9.85 8.79
N ARG A 132 17.24 8.70 8.32
CA ARG A 132 17.63 8.09 7.04
C ARG A 132 16.59 7.09 6.57
N SER A 133 16.67 6.73 5.28
CA SER A 133 15.80 5.72 4.67
C SER A 133 16.44 4.34 4.79
N VAL A 134 15.99 3.54 5.76
CA VAL A 134 16.41 2.14 5.92
C VAL A 134 15.27 1.25 5.44
N PRO A 135 15.50 0.30 4.52
CA PRO A 135 14.44 -0.61 4.07
C PRO A 135 13.79 -1.34 5.23
N LEU A 136 12.47 -1.52 5.18
CA LEU A 136 11.75 -2.26 6.21
C LEU A 136 12.24 -3.71 6.27
N LEU A 137 12.52 -4.19 7.48
CA LEU A 137 12.94 -5.56 7.69
C LEU A 137 11.76 -6.52 7.48
N GLU A 138 11.89 -7.44 6.51
CA GLU A 138 10.88 -8.46 6.18
C GLU A 138 10.91 -9.64 7.17
N LYS A 139 10.70 -9.36 8.47
CA LYS A 139 10.55 -10.38 9.51
C LYS A 139 9.21 -10.22 10.21
N GLU A 140 8.44 -11.30 10.30
CA GLU A 140 7.13 -11.31 10.96
C GLU A 140 7.20 -10.88 12.43
N GLU A 141 8.25 -11.26 13.16
CA GLU A 141 8.42 -10.85 14.57
C GLU A 141 8.62 -9.34 14.68
N TYR A 142 9.37 -8.76 13.75
CA TYR A 142 9.57 -7.32 13.71
C TYR A 142 8.28 -6.58 13.34
N ALA A 143 7.54 -7.09 12.35
CA ALA A 143 6.24 -6.53 11.98
C ALA A 143 5.20 -6.62 13.11
N LEU A 144 5.31 -7.63 13.99
CA LEU A 144 4.50 -7.73 15.20
C LEU A 144 4.87 -6.64 16.21
N LEU A 145 6.16 -6.44 16.48
CA LEU A 145 6.63 -5.39 17.39
C LEU A 145 6.18 -4.00 16.95
N LEU A 146 6.31 -3.70 15.65
CA LEU A 146 5.84 -2.43 15.09
C LEU A 146 4.33 -2.25 15.26
N ARG A 147 3.54 -3.32 15.12
CA ARG A 147 2.09 -3.26 15.35
C ARG A 147 1.76 -2.97 16.81
N MET A 148 2.44 -3.63 17.74
CA MET A 148 2.23 -3.40 19.18
C MET A 148 2.57 -1.96 19.58
N ALA A 149 3.64 -1.39 19.01
CA ALA A 149 3.99 0.01 19.24
C ALA A 149 2.95 1.01 18.73
N MET A 150 2.08 0.60 17.79
CA MET A 150 1.00 1.43 17.24
C MET A 150 -0.34 1.29 17.97
N GLU A 151 -0.52 0.32 18.87
CA GLU A 151 -1.81 0.11 19.54
C GLU A 151 -2.10 1.23 20.55
N PRO A 152 -3.29 1.87 20.50
CA PRO A 152 -3.67 2.89 21.48
C PRO A 152 -3.93 2.23 22.84
N GLY A 153 -2.86 2.14 23.64
CA GLY A 153 -2.84 1.50 24.96
C GLY A 153 -1.79 2.03 25.94
N GLY A 154 -1.05 3.08 25.57
CA GLY A 154 -0.24 3.89 26.48
C GLY A 154 -0.90 5.26 26.66
N SER A 155 -1.92 5.34 27.52
CA SER A 155 -2.53 6.60 27.92
C SER A 155 -1.47 7.59 28.40
N GLU A 156 -1.74 8.87 28.14
CA GLU A 156 -0.98 10.12 28.27
C GLU A 156 -0.38 10.45 29.67
N GLY A 157 -0.03 9.44 30.48
CA GLY A 157 0.56 9.56 31.81
C GLY A 157 1.97 8.96 31.97
N ASP A 158 2.53 8.30 30.95
CA ASP A 158 3.83 7.60 31.05
C ASP A 158 4.94 8.19 30.17
N ARG A 159 4.82 9.47 29.78
CA ARG A 159 5.84 10.21 29.00
C ARG A 159 7.04 10.67 29.84
N ALA A 160 7.47 9.86 30.81
CA ALA A 160 8.63 10.14 31.66
C ALA A 160 9.61 8.95 31.81
N ALA A 161 9.47 7.86 31.04
CA ALA A 161 10.33 6.68 31.19
C ALA A 161 10.96 6.13 29.89
N GLU A 162 10.91 6.84 28.77
CA GLU A 162 11.55 6.40 27.52
C GLU A 162 13.00 6.91 27.33
N GLU A 163 13.78 7.02 28.41
CA GLU A 163 15.26 7.02 28.31
C GLU A 163 15.88 5.62 28.52
N ASP A 164 15.13 4.61 28.98
CA ASP A 164 15.75 3.33 29.41
C ASP A 164 15.54 2.14 28.45
N VAL A 165 14.57 2.20 27.53
CA VAL A 165 14.28 1.07 26.61
C VAL A 165 15.29 0.99 25.45
N LEU A 166 15.93 2.11 25.08
CA LEU A 166 16.92 2.12 23.99
C LEU A 166 18.28 1.54 24.41
N VAL A 167 18.61 1.52 25.70
CA VAL A 167 19.90 0.99 26.21
C VAL A 167 19.97 -0.53 26.14
N HIS A 168 18.83 -1.23 26.21
CA HIS A 168 18.78 -2.70 26.21
C HIS A 168 18.94 -3.33 24.81
N LEU A 169 18.81 -2.56 23.72
CA LEU A 169 18.98 -3.06 22.34
C LEU A 169 20.37 -2.76 21.75
N THR A 170 21.11 -1.81 22.31
CA THR A 170 22.50 -1.54 21.92
C THR A 170 23.44 -2.14 22.97
N GLY A 171 23.78 -3.42 22.82
CA GLY A 171 24.76 -4.10 23.67
C GLY A 171 26.10 -3.37 23.70
N ARG A 172 26.27 -2.46 24.67
CA ARG A 172 27.55 -1.83 25.02
C ARG A 172 27.84 -2.15 26.48
N GLY A 173 28.44 -3.32 26.68
CA GLY A 173 29.08 -3.63 27.94
C GLY A 173 30.21 -2.65 28.22
N ALA A 174 30.26 -2.13 29.45
CA ALA A 174 31.48 -1.72 30.12
C ALA A 174 31.26 -1.96 31.62
N GLY A 175 32.14 -2.77 32.20
CA GLY A 175 31.99 -3.38 33.52
C GLY A 175 32.14 -2.41 34.71
N PRO A 176 32.10 -2.95 35.94
CA PRO A 176 32.15 -2.16 37.15
C PRO A 176 33.57 -1.64 37.39
N ALA A 177 33.68 -0.36 37.74
CA ALA A 177 34.90 0.23 38.27
C ALA A 177 34.66 0.70 39.71
N VAL A 178 35.26 -0.08 40.62
CA VAL A 178 35.71 0.19 42.01
C VAL A 178 34.68 0.64 43.03
#